data_AF-A0A6G8P0Q1-F1
#
_entry.id   AF-A0A6G8P0Q1-F1
#
_cell.length_a   1.000
_cell.length_b   1.000
_cell.length_c   1.000
_cell.angle_alpha   90.00
_cell.angle_beta   90.00
_cell.angle_gamma   90.00
#
_symmetry.space_group_name_H-M   'P 1'
#
loop_
_entity.id
_entity.type
_entity.pdbx_description
1 polymer ?
#
loop_
_entity_poly.entity_id
_entity_poly.type
_entity_poly.pdbx_seq_one_letter_code
_entity_poly.pdbx_strand_id
1 'polypeptide(L)'
;MVAARGRADAVELEKYRSVDCEVLLPLLVDRVKADASFIPIHDSHTHRWHLRVGDREFELLTTGPKWFDTRLQRGGGGGIDLAMHLLALDFRQAITKLRQVL
;
A
#
# COMPACT_ATOMS: atom_id res chain seq x y z
N MET A 1 -3.72 -11.23 22.36
CA MET A 1 -2.25 -11.03 22.30
C MET A 1 -1.99 -9.63 21.80
N VAL A 2 -1.47 -8.74 22.66
CA VAL A 2 -1.16 -7.35 22.29
C VAL A 2 0.26 -7.34 21.72
N ALA A 3 0.41 -7.12 20.41
CA ALA A 3 1.71 -7.07 19.77
C ALA A 3 2.55 -5.89 20.30
N ALA A 4 3.87 -6.11 20.37
CA ALA A 4 4.85 -5.29 21.06
C ALA A 4 4.79 -3.79 20.74
N ARG A 5 4.66 -2.96 21.79
CA ARG A 5 4.75 -1.49 21.73
C ARG A 5 6.20 -0.98 21.65
N GLY A 6 7.03 -1.59 20.80
CA GLY A 6 8.43 -1.20 20.56
C GLY A 6 8.58 -0.23 19.38
N ARG A 7 9.59 0.65 19.44
CA ARG A 7 10.06 1.46 18.30
C ARG A 7 10.45 0.52 17.15
N ALA A 8 10.08 0.86 15.92
CA ALA A 8 10.52 0.10 14.75
C ALA A 8 12.03 0.28 14.53
N ASP A 9 12.74 -0.82 14.29
CA ASP A 9 14.15 -0.79 13.93
C ASP A 9 14.35 -0.66 12.41
N ALA A 10 15.60 -0.46 11.98
CA ALA A 10 15.89 -0.23 10.57
C ALA A 10 15.56 -1.44 9.68
N VAL A 11 15.71 -2.66 10.18
CA VAL A 11 15.48 -3.89 9.42
C VAL A 11 13.99 -4.07 9.18
N GLU A 12 13.17 -3.83 10.21
CA GLU A 12 11.72 -3.86 10.09
C GLU A 12 11.19 -2.79 9.13
N LEU A 13 11.71 -1.56 9.22
CA LEU A 13 11.33 -0.49 8.31
C LEU A 13 11.67 -0.83 6.85
N GLU A 14 12.82 -1.46 6.62
CA GLU A 14 13.22 -1.88 5.29
C GLU A 14 12.31 -3.00 4.75
N LYS A 15 11.98 -4.00 5.59
CA LYS A 15 11.00 -5.05 5.24
C LYS A 15 9.71 -4.42 4.71
N TYR A 16 9.16 -3.45 5.42
CA TYR A 16 7.88 -2.82 5.03
C TYR A 16 7.97 -1.95 3.78
N ARG A 17 9.12 -1.34 3.52
CA ARG A 17 9.36 -0.55 2.30
C ARG A 17 9.52 -1.43 1.07
N SER A 18 10.05 -2.64 1.23
CA SER A 18 10.34 -3.54 0.12
C SER A 18 9.16 -4.43 -0.29
N VAL A 19 8.06 -4.48 0.47
CA VAL A 19 6.92 -5.33 0.10
C VAL A 19 6.19 -4.74 -1.10
N ASP A 20 5.96 -5.56 -2.11
CA ASP A 20 5.21 -5.18 -3.30
C ASP A 20 3.76 -4.78 -2.97
N CYS A 21 3.27 -3.77 -3.66
CA CYS A 21 1.91 -3.28 -3.47
C CYS A 21 0.88 -4.37 -3.74
N GLU A 22 1.12 -5.24 -4.74
CA GLU A 22 0.21 -6.35 -5.07
C GLU A 22 -0.02 -7.30 -3.87
N VAL A 23 0.99 -7.49 -3.02
CA VAL A 23 0.87 -8.27 -1.77
C VAL A 23 0.12 -7.47 -0.70
N LEU A 24 0.43 -6.18 -0.56
CA LEU A 24 -0.12 -5.33 0.50
C LEU A 24 -1.57 -4.92 0.30
N LEU A 25 -1.98 -4.62 -0.94
CA LEU A 25 -3.32 -4.13 -1.24
C LEU A 25 -4.43 -5.02 -0.64
N PRO A 26 -4.50 -6.34 -0.90
CA PRO A 26 -5.55 -7.19 -0.33
C PRO A 26 -5.52 -7.29 1.20
N LEU A 27 -4.40 -6.97 1.84
CA LEU A 27 -4.25 -6.97 3.30
C LEU A 27 -4.70 -5.66 3.96
N LEU A 28 -4.71 -4.57 3.19
CA LEU A 28 -4.98 -3.23 3.69
C LEU A 28 -6.38 -2.73 3.35
N VAL A 29 -7.04 -3.22 2.29
CA VAL A 29 -8.31 -2.65 1.79
C VAL A 29 -9.49 -3.62 1.88
N ASP A 30 -10.72 -3.09 1.86
CA ASP A 30 -11.94 -3.91 1.93
C ASP A 30 -12.26 -4.59 0.59
N ARG A 31 -11.90 -3.93 -0.52
CA ARG A 31 -12.03 -4.46 -1.89
C ARG A 31 -10.82 -4.02 -2.70
N VAL A 32 -10.23 -4.96 -3.44
CA VAL A 32 -9.20 -4.72 -4.45
C VAL A 32 -9.59 -5.45 -5.73
N LYS A 33 -9.43 -4.78 -6.87
CA LYS A 33 -9.63 -5.36 -8.20
C LYS A 33 -8.58 -4.82 -9.16
N ALA A 34 -7.84 -5.71 -9.82
CA ALA A 34 -6.97 -5.34 -10.93
C ALA A 34 -7.82 -4.93 -12.15
N ASP A 35 -7.38 -3.88 -12.85
CA ASP A 35 -7.94 -3.50 -14.14
C ASP A 35 -7.25 -4.30 -15.26
N ALA A 36 -7.92 -5.36 -15.72
CA ALA A 36 -7.42 -6.23 -16.79
C ALA A 36 -7.36 -5.54 -18.16
N SER A 37 -7.98 -4.37 -18.32
CA SER A 37 -7.93 -3.60 -19.57
C SER A 37 -6.78 -2.59 -19.60
N PHE A 38 -6.08 -2.39 -18.47
CA PHE A 38 -4.95 -1.49 -18.39
C PHE A 38 -3.75 -2.06 -19.15
N ILE A 39 -3.22 -1.26 -20.08
CA ILE A 39 -2.01 -1.59 -20.85
C ILE A 39 -0.90 -0.63 -20.41
N PRO A 40 0.17 -1.12 -19.76
CA PRO A 40 1.28 -0.28 -19.35
C PRO A 40 2.08 0.23 -20.55
N ILE A 41 2.58 1.47 -20.46
CA ILE A 41 3.32 2.13 -21.55
C ILE A 41 4.83 2.14 -21.31
N HIS A 42 5.26 2.43 -20.07
CA HIS A 42 6.69 2.61 -19.74
C HIS A 42 7.33 1.39 -19.07
N ASP A 43 6.61 0.74 -18.17
CA ASP A 43 7.09 -0.43 -17.43
C ASP A 43 6.00 -1.50 -17.44
N SER A 44 6.30 -2.64 -18.06
CA SER A 44 5.39 -3.77 -18.25
C SER A 44 4.91 -4.40 -16.94
N HIS A 45 5.59 -4.14 -15.83
CA HIS A 45 5.18 -4.59 -14.49
C HIS A 45 4.27 -3.58 -13.77
N THR A 46 3.85 -2.52 -14.46
CA THR A 46 2.89 -1.57 -13.91
C THR A 46 1.47 -2.14 -14.01
N HIS A 47 0.77 -2.17 -12.89
CA HIS A 47 -0.62 -2.59 -12.81
C HIS A 47 -1.51 -1.42 -12.37
N ARG A 48 -2.76 -1.40 -12.83
CA ARG A 48 -3.79 -0.50 -12.33
C ARG A 48 -4.78 -1.26 -11.44
N TRP A 49 -5.15 -0.63 -10.33
CA TRP A 49 -6.03 -1.21 -9.32
C TRP A 49 -7.16 -0.25 -8.98
N HIS A 50 -8.36 -0.80 -8.79
CA HIS A 50 -9.48 -0.12 -8.15
C HIS A 50 -9.65 -0.65 -6.74
N LEU A 51 -9.67 0.25 -5.76
CA LEU A 51 -9.68 -0.09 -4.33
C LEU A 51 -10.84 0.59 -3.62
N ARG A 52 -11.33 -0.03 -2.55
CA ARG A 52 -12.25 0.58 -1.60
C ARG A 52 -11.79 0.38 -0.15
N VAL A 53 -11.82 1.46 0.62
CA VAL A 53 -11.57 1.48 2.08
C VAL A 53 -12.68 2.30 2.74
N GLY A 54 -13.58 1.64 3.46
CA GLY A 54 -14.83 2.24 3.92
C GLY A 54 -15.61 2.84 2.75
N ASP A 55 -15.91 4.14 2.85
CA ASP A 55 -16.61 4.91 1.81
C ASP A 55 -15.66 5.61 0.81
N ARG A 56 -14.34 5.39 0.92
CA ARG A 56 -13.34 5.98 0.02
C ARG A 56 -13.00 5.00 -1.10
N GLU A 57 -12.95 5.51 -2.32
CA GLU A 57 -12.50 4.79 -3.50
C GLU A 57 -11.21 5.36 -4.07
N PHE A 58 -10.35 4.47 -4.55
CA PHE A 58 -9.04 4.82 -5.11
C PHE A 58 -8.84 4.15 -6.46
N GLU A 59 -8.02 4.80 -7.28
CA GLU A 59 -7.40 4.18 -8.44
C GLU A 59 -5.88 4.34 -8.29
N LEU A 60 -5.17 3.22 -8.19
CA LEU A 60 -3.71 3.24 -8.05
C LEU A 60 -3.05 2.62 -9.28
N LEU A 61 -1.93 3.19 -9.69
CA LEU A 61 -0.89 2.50 -10.45
C LEU A 61 0.16 1.96 -9.49
N THR A 62 0.65 0.75 -9.69
CA THR A 62 1.72 0.18 -8.87
C THR A 62 2.78 -0.50 -9.70
N THR A 63 4.04 -0.41 -9.27
CA THR A 63 5.18 -1.12 -9.85
C THR A 63 6.09 -1.58 -8.70
N GLY A 64 6.01 -2.87 -8.35
CA GLY A 64 6.61 -3.39 -7.12
C GLY A 64 6.11 -2.64 -5.87
N PRO A 65 7.01 -2.09 -5.02
CA PRO A 65 6.62 -1.33 -3.82
C PRO A 65 6.17 0.11 -4.10
N LYS A 66 6.37 0.61 -5.33
CA LYS A 66 5.96 1.97 -5.72
C LYS A 66 4.49 2.00 -6.07
N TRP A 67 3.83 3.09 -5.71
CA TRP A 67 2.43 3.32 -6.04
C TRP A 67 2.16 4.79 -6.36
N PHE A 68 1.12 5.02 -7.15
CA PHE A 68 0.65 6.35 -7.53
C PHE A 68 -0.87 6.36 -7.61
N ASP A 69 -1.51 7.20 -6.80
CA ASP A 69 -2.93 7.50 -6.84
C ASP A 69 -3.23 8.46 -7.99
N THR A 70 -3.95 7.97 -8.99
CA THR A 70 -4.26 8.74 -10.21
C THR A 70 -5.33 9.80 -9.96
N ARG A 71 -6.19 9.61 -8.94
CA ARG A 71 -7.26 10.54 -8.59
C ARG A 71 -6.71 11.73 -7.82
N LEU A 72 -5.77 11.49 -6.92
CA LEU A 72 -5.14 12.54 -6.08
C LEU A 72 -3.81 13.05 -6.62
N GLN A 73 -3.25 12.39 -7.65
CA GLN A 73 -1.95 12.70 -8.23
C GLN A 73 -0.80 12.69 -7.20
N ARG A 74 -0.81 11.68 -6.33
CA ARG A 74 0.21 11.52 -5.27
C ARG A 74 0.71 10.09 -5.29
N GLY A 75 2.00 9.91 -5.01
CA GLY A 75 2.60 8.59 -4.96
C GLY A 75 3.56 8.43 -3.78
N GLY A 76 3.98 7.18 -3.60
CA GLY A 76 4.89 6.75 -2.55
C GLY A 76 5.72 5.56 -3.02
N GLY A 77 6.60 5.09 -2.15
CA GLY A 77 7.64 4.12 -2.50
C GLY A 77 7.73 2.93 -1.56
N GLY A 78 6.75 2.73 -0.68
CA GLY A 78 6.75 1.56 0.20
C GLY A 78 5.47 1.36 0.99
N GLY A 79 5.35 0.20 1.64
CA GLY A 79 4.13 -0.20 2.33
C GLY A 79 3.68 0.73 3.47
N ILE A 80 4.62 1.45 4.08
CA ILE A 80 4.32 2.38 5.18
C ILE A 80 3.54 3.58 4.66
N ASP A 81 4.05 4.26 3.63
CA ASP A 81 3.37 5.44 3.07
C ASP A 81 2.07 5.06 2.35
N LEU A 82 2.01 3.86 1.76
CA LEU A 82 0.78 3.29 1.21
C LEU A 82 -0.30 3.10 2.28
N ALA A 83 0.05 2.48 3.42
CA ALA A 83 -0.89 2.27 4.52
C ALA A 83 -1.36 3.60 5.11
N MET A 84 -0.47 4.58 5.26
CA MET A 84 -0.83 5.93 5.69
C MET A 84 -1.83 6.58 4.73
N HIS A 85 -1.60 6.48 3.42
CA HIS A 85 -2.46 7.06 2.38
C HIS A 85 -3.86 6.43 2.32
N LEU A 86 -3.91 5.10 2.24
CA LEU A 86 -5.15 4.35 2.09
C LEU A 86 -6.01 4.40 3.36
N LEU A 87 -5.40 4.24 4.52
CA LEU A 87 -6.10 4.12 5.79
C LEU A 87 -6.18 5.44 6.58
N ALA A 88 -5.63 6.53 6.04
CA ALA A 88 -5.54 7.85 6.70
C ALA A 88 -4.89 7.76 8.10
N LEU A 89 -3.80 7.00 8.19
CA LEU A 89 -3.08 6.74 9.43
C LEU A 89 -1.85 7.64 9.57
N ASP A 90 -1.44 7.90 10.81
CA ASP A 90 -0.09 8.36 11.09
C ASP A 90 0.94 7.22 10.91
N PHE A 91 2.23 7.58 10.94
CA PHE A 91 3.32 6.62 10.78
C PHE A 91 3.28 5.47 11.82
N ARG A 92 3.01 5.78 13.09
CA ARG A 92 3.03 4.77 14.17
C ARG A 92 1.86 3.80 14.03
N GLN A 93 0.70 4.31 13.66
CA GLN A 93 -0.48 3.53 13.34
C GLN A 93 -0.24 2.64 12.12
N ALA A 94 0.39 3.17 11.06
CA ALA A 94 0.73 2.39 9.86
C ALA A 94 1.69 1.24 10.17
N ILE A 95 2.76 1.48 10.94
CA ILE A 95 3.66 0.41 11.41
C ILE A 95 2.88 -0.65 12.20
N THR A 96 2.02 -0.21 13.13
CA THR A 96 1.21 -1.13 13.93
C THR A 96 0.29 -1.98 13.06
N LYS A 97 -0.31 -1.38 12.03
CA LYS A 97 -1.16 -2.09 11.07
C LYS A 97 -0.36 -3.09 10.24
N LEU A 98 0.82 -2.72 9.76
CA LEU A 98 1.69 -3.60 8.96
C LEU A 98 2.17 -4.81 9.77
N ARG A 99 2.52 -4.64 11.05
CA ARG A 99 2.82 -5.75 11.98
C ARG A 99 1.68 -6.76 12.15
N GLN A 100 0.43 -6.34 11.93
CA GLN A 100 -0.73 -7.21 12.09
C GLN A 100 -1.03 -8.03 10.84
N VAL A 101 -0.55 -7.59 9.67
CA VAL A 101 -0.92 -8.17 8.38
C VAL A 101 0.26 -8.81 7.64
N LEU A 102 1.51 -8.56 8.06
CA LEU A 102 2.76 -9.11 7.51
C LEU A 102 3.58 -9.88 8.54
#